data_AF-A0A838U2Y7-F1
#
_entry.id   AF-A0A838U2Y7-F1
#
_cell.length_a   1.000
_cell.length_b   1.000
_cell.length_c   1.000
_cell.angle_alpha   90.00
_cell.angle_beta   90.00
_cell.angle_gamma   90.00
#
_symmetry.space_group_name_H-M   'P 1'
#
loop_
_entity.id
_entity.type
_entity.pdbx_description
1 polymer ?
#
loop_
_entity_poly.entity_id
_entity_poly.type
_entity_poly.pdbx_seq_one_letter_code
_entity_poly.pdbx_strand_id
1 'polypeptide(L)' 'VIKLVGGDNIIVKSNDGKVRTCRIRGKIKRRMWIRDNDLVLIAPWDFQSDKADIIWRYISAHAEKLDTEGHLEGLK' A
#
# COMPACT_ATOMS: atom_id res chain seq x y z
N VAL A 1 1.47 4.72 -2.85
CA VAL A 1 1.79 5.27 -1.51
C VAL A 1 1.75 6.78 -1.61
N ILE A 2 1.17 7.51 -0.63
CA ILE A 2 1.13 8.98 -0.66
C ILE A 2 2.37 9.58 0.01
N LYS A 3 2.59 9.23 1.29
CA LYS A 3 3.70 9.77 2.06
C LYS A 3 4.13 8.86 3.20
N LEU A 4 5.41 8.89 3.51
CA LEU A 4 6.00 8.31 4.71
C LEU A 4 5.73 9.22 5.93
N VAL A 5 5.20 8.68 7.03
CA VAL A 5 4.87 9.47 8.25
C VAL A 5 5.91 9.26 9.36
N GLY A 6 6.71 8.19 9.27
CA GLY A 6 7.68 7.79 10.29
C GLY A 6 7.11 6.75 11.27
N GLY A 7 7.98 6.18 12.10
CA GLY A 7 7.57 5.16 13.09
C GLY A 7 6.91 3.92 12.48
N ASP A 8 7.37 3.47 11.31
CA ASP A 8 6.82 2.37 10.51
C ASP A 8 5.40 2.60 9.96
N ASN A 9 4.88 3.83 10.04
CA ASN A 9 3.60 4.21 9.48
C ASN A 9 3.76 4.97 8.16
N ILE A 10 2.91 4.62 7.20
CA ILE A 10 2.85 5.17 5.85
C ILE A 10 1.40 5.51 5.54
N ILE A 11 1.15 6.64 4.87
CA ILE A 11 -0.19 6.97 4.37
C ILE A 11 -0.36 6.43 2.95
N VAL A 12 -1.44 5.68 2.75
CA VAL A 12 -1.75 5.01 1.48
C VAL A 12 -3.19 5.35 1.06
N LYS A 13 -3.36 5.74 -0.21
CA LYS A 13 -4.67 5.77 -0.89
C LYS A 13 -4.99 4.35 -1.33
N SER A 14 -6.13 3.85 -0.90
CA SER A 14 -6.64 2.53 -1.24
C SER A 14 -7.56 2.62 -2.45
N ASN A 15 -7.77 1.49 -3.14
CA ASN A 15 -8.62 1.41 -4.34
C ASN A 15 -10.11 1.70 -4.04
N ASP A 16 -10.51 1.59 -2.76
CA ASP A 16 -11.84 2.00 -2.28
C ASP A 16 -11.99 3.53 -2.09
N GLY A 17 -10.99 4.32 -2.50
CA GLY A 17 -10.98 5.78 -2.36
C GLY A 17 -10.62 6.28 -0.96
N LYS A 18 -10.43 5.39 0.02
CA LYS A 18 -10.07 5.78 1.39
C LYS A 18 -8.58 6.00 1.55
N VAL A 19 -8.22 6.96 2.39
CA VAL A 19 -6.84 7.19 2.81
C VAL A 19 -6.64 6.54 4.17
N ARG A 20 -5.71 5.58 4.26
CA ARG A 20 -5.46 4.77 5.45
C ARG A 20 -4.03 4.98 5.95
N THR A 21 -3.86 4.87 7.26
CA THR A 21 -2.54 4.79 7.88
C THR A 21 -2.13 3.32 7.94
N CYS A 22 -1.11 2.98 7.18
CA CYS A 22 -0.64 1.61 7.02
C CYS A 22 0.66 1.36 7.79
N ARG A 23 0.74 0.26 8.52
CA ARG A 23 1.95 -0.19 9.21
C ARG A 23 2.79 -1.09 8.31
N ILE A 24 4.10 -0.85 8.25
CA ILE A 24 5.02 -1.77 7.57
C ILE A 24 5.27 -2.99 8.47
N ARG A 25 4.84 -4.18 8.03
CA ARG A 25 5.19 -5.42 8.73
C ARG A 25 6.70 -5.63 8.75
N GLY A 26 7.25 -6.07 9.88
CA GLY A 26 8.70 -6.21 10.07
C GLY A 26 9.39 -7.10 9.02
N LYS A 27 8.70 -8.13 8.51
CA LYS A 27 9.19 -8.99 7.42
C LYS A 27 9.43 -8.21 6.12
N ILE A 28 8.57 -7.23 5.79
CA ILE A 28 8.74 -6.37 4.61
C ILE A 28 9.83 -5.35 4.86
N LYS A 29 9.80 -4.70 6.02
CA LYS A 29 10.78 -3.66 6.38
C LYS A 29 12.23 -4.14 6.21
N ARG A 30 12.49 -5.42 6.50
CA ARG A 30 13.82 -6.04 6.31
C ARG A 30 14.15 -6.42 4.87
N ARG A 31 13.15 -6.64 4.02
CA ARG A 31 13.33 -7.16 2.65
C ARG A 31 13.32 -6.07 1.59
N MET A 32 12.52 -5.02 1.77
CA MET A 32 12.25 -4.03 0.74
C MET A 32 12.06 -2.65 1.35
N TRP A 33 12.61 -1.65 0.65
CA TRP A 33 12.42 -0.25 0.97
C TRP A 33 11.17 0.26 0.25
N ILE A 34 10.27 0.91 0.97
CA ILE A 34 9.06 1.51 0.38
C ILE A 34 9.30 3.02 0.26
N ARG A 35 8.96 3.58 -0.89
CA ARG A 35 9.02 5.01 -1.18
C ARG A 35 7.65 5.56 -1.56
N ASP A 36 7.57 6.88 -1.68
CA ASP A 36 6.38 7.54 -2.20
C ASP A 36 6.12 7.10 -3.65
N ASN A 37 4.85 7.06 -4.04
CA ASN A 37 4.35 6.53 -5.33
C ASN A 37 4.52 5.01 -5.57
N ASP A 38 5.10 4.24 -4.64
CA ASP A 38 5.12 2.77 -4.77
C ASP A 38 3.69 2.18 -4.73
N LEU A 39 3.44 1.16 -5.55
CA LEU A 39 2.23 0.35 -5.48
C LEU A 39 2.38 -0.74 -4.41
N VAL A 40 1.46 -0.79 -3.46
CA VAL A 40 1.52 -1.69 -2.30
C VAL A 40 0.21 -2.43 -2.10
N LEU A 41 0.31 -3.68 -1.67
CA LEU A 41 -0.84 -4.46 -1.19
C LEU A 41 -1.03 -4.19 0.30
N ILE A 42 -2.24 -3.81 0.68
CA ILE A 42 -2.64 -3.54 2.05
C ILE A 42 -3.68 -4.55 2.54
N ALA A 43 -3.63 -4.91 3.81
CA ALA A 43 -4.73 -5.57 4.51
C ALA A 43 -5.31 -4.63 5.57
N PRO A 44 -6.52 -4.08 5.34
CA PRO A 44 -7.30 -3.40 6.35
C PRO A 44 -7.42 -4.19 7.66
N TRP A 45 -7.49 -3.50 8.79
CA TRP A 45 -7.84 -4.13 10.05
C TRP A 45 -9.36 -4.24 10.20
N ASP A 46 -9.84 -5.38 10.68
CA ASP A 46 -11.28 -5.64 10.82
C ASP A 46 -11.96 -4.73 11.84
N PHE A 47 -11.22 -4.29 12.87
CA PHE A 47 -11.74 -3.47 13.97
C PHE A 47 -11.51 -1.96 13.79
N GLN A 48 -10.63 -1.56 12.85
CA GLN A 48 -10.34 -0.14 12.60
C GLN A 48 -10.05 0.08 11.11
N SER A 49 -11.07 0.53 10.38
CA SER A 49 -10.95 0.70 8.93
C SER A 49 -9.96 1.81 8.52
N ASP A 50 -9.63 2.76 9.38
CA ASP A 50 -8.64 3.79 9.03
C ASP A 50 -7.20 3.26 9.05
N LYS A 51 -6.99 2.03 9.54
CA LYS A 51 -5.70 1.37 9.64
C LYS A 51 -5.62 0.12 8.79
N ALA A 52 -4.40 -0.20 8.37
CA ALA A 52 -4.08 -1.40 7.63
C ALA A 52 -2.63 -1.83 7.85
N ASP A 53 -2.30 -3.06 7.47
CA ASP A 53 -0.92 -3.53 7.36
C ASP A 53 -0.49 -3.59 5.89
N ILE A 54 0.75 -3.20 5.60
CA ILE A 54 1.36 -3.46 4.29
C ILE A 54 1.83 -4.91 4.25
N ILE A 55 1.42 -5.65 3.20
CA ILE A 55 1.75 -7.06 2.99
C ILE A 55 2.77 -7.26 1.86
N TRP A 56 2.72 -6.41 0.83
CA TRP A 56 3.60 -6.54 -0.32
C TRP A 56 3.84 -5.18 -1.01
N ARG A 57 4.97 -5.08 -1.71
CA ARG A 57 5.27 -3.97 -2.63
C ARG A 57 5.40 -4.54 -4.03
N TYR A 58 4.58 -4.07 -4.95
CA TYR A 58 4.66 -4.45 -6.35
C TYR A 58 5.84 -3.73 -7.03
N ILE A 59 6.47 -4.42 -7.99
CA ILE A 59 7.41 -3.81 -8.92
C ILE A 59 6.63 -3.28 -10.13
N SER A 60 7.24 -2.40 -10.92
CA SER A 60 6.58 -1.75 -12.07
C SER A 60 5.95 -2.75 -13.04
N ALA A 61 6.64 -3.84 -13.38
CA ALA A 61 6.11 -4.87 -14.28
C ALA A 61 4.83 -5.55 -13.74
N HIS A 62 4.71 -5.74 -12.42
CA HIS A 62 3.48 -6.27 -11.83
C HIS A 62 2.37 -5.22 -11.79
N ALA A 63 2.72 -3.95 -11.61
CA ALA A 63 1.76 -2.85 -11.63
C ALA A 63 1.13 -2.68 -13.01
N GLU A 64 1.91 -2.76 -14.09
CA GLU A 64 1.41 -2.71 -15.48
C GLU A 64 0.42 -3.84 -15.77
N LYS A 65 0.72 -5.05 -15.29
CA LYS A 65 -0.19 -6.19 -15.39
C LYS A 65 -1.51 -5.92 -14.66
N LEU A 66 -1.45 -5.42 -13.43
CA LEU A 66 -2.65 -5.09 -12.64
C LEU A 66 -3.49 -3.97 -13.26
N ASP A 67 -2.86 -2.98 -13.91
CA ASP A 67 -3.57 -1.93 -14.65
C ASP A 67 -4.29 -2.50 -15.87
N THR A 68 -3.62 -3.39 -16.62
CA THR A 68 -4.21 -4.07 -17.78
C THR A 68 -5.40 -4.95 -17.38
N GLU A 69 -5.35 -5.57 -16.21
CA GLU A 69 -6.44 -6.38 -15.64
C GLU A 69 -7.57 -5.53 -15.02
N GLY A 70 -7.44 -4.20 -14.97
CA GLY A 70 -8.45 -3.29 -14.43
C GLY A 70 -8.50 -3.22 -12.90
N HIS A 71 -7.52 -3.81 -12.20
CA HIS A 71 -7.49 -3.82 -10.74
C HIS A 71 -7.11 -2.49 -10.09
N LEU A 72 -6.62 -1.53 -10.87
CA LEU A 72 -6.15 -0.21 -10.40
C LEU A 72 -7.09 0.94 -10.77
N GLU A 73 -8.28 0.69 -11.31
CA GLU A 73 -9.19 1.75 -11.78
C GLU A 73 -9.58 2.77 -10.70
N GLY A 74 -9.75 2.34 -9.45
CA GLY A 74 -10.07 3.24 -8.32
C GLY A 74 -8.86 4.01 -7.76
N LEU A 75 -7.65 3.75 -8.27
CA LEU A 75 -6.42 4.44 -7.87
C LEU A 75 -6.01 5.56 -8.83
N LYS A 76 -6.62 5.63 -10.02
CA LYS A 76 -6.40 6.70 -11.01
C LYS A 76 -6.84 8.08 -10.48
#